data_AF-A0A524Q242-F1
#
_entry.id   AF-A0A524Q242-F1
#
_cell.length_a   1.000
_cell.length_b   1.000
_cell.length_c   1.000
_cell.angle_alpha   90.00
_cell.angle_beta   90.00
_cell.angle_gamma   90.00
#
_symmetry.space_group_name_H-M   'P 1'
#
loop_
_entity.id
_entity.type
_entity.pdbx_description
1 polymer ?
#
loop_
_entity_poly.entity_id
_entity_poly.type
_entity_poly.pdbx_seq_one_letter_code
_entity_poly.pdbx_strand_id
1 'polypeptide(L)'
;MKLNEKAFQIPVNPEYSWDEAPETQADYVNPVEAANKLMDYSNAYVEVTMRIVRANSTLVEQRAALKEVETRYVRLRSRLLRQFPPPTADRKSNALLDAYLDRTAFEQNMGDDYQALEDECQAAKDAVEATERAIESGKQMAFLIKTLGEHIQTFLSFRKHEVNLMRGT
;
A
#
# COMPACT_ATOMS: atom_id res chain seq x y z
N MET A 1 -25.45 42.46 4.37
CA MET A 1 -26.40 41.59 3.66
C MET A 1 -25.97 40.16 3.94
N LYS A 2 -26.67 39.43 4.82
CA LYS A 2 -26.31 38.04 5.13
C LYS A 2 -26.83 37.16 4.00
N LEU A 3 -25.93 36.58 3.21
CA LEU A 3 -26.29 35.55 2.23
C LEU A 3 -26.88 34.38 3.01
N ASN A 4 -28.14 34.07 2.73
CA ASN A 4 -28.87 33.01 3.40
C ASN A 4 -28.28 31.67 2.90
N GLU A 5 -27.46 31.01 3.73
CA GLU A 5 -26.77 29.75 3.40
C GLU A 5 -27.73 28.64 2.95
N LYS A 6 -29.02 28.75 3.31
CA LYS A 6 -30.11 27.88 2.87
C LYS A 6 -30.46 27.97 1.37
N ALA A 7 -30.02 29.01 0.66
CA ALA A 7 -30.34 29.21 -0.76
C ALA A 7 -29.55 28.30 -1.72
N PHE A 8 -28.62 27.49 -1.22
CA PHE A 8 -27.71 26.68 -2.04
C PHE A 8 -27.74 25.17 -1.74
N GLN A 9 -28.82 24.68 -1.13
CA GLN A 9 -29.04 23.25 -0.91
C GLN A 9 -29.89 22.68 -2.05
N ILE A 10 -29.42 21.60 -2.70
CA ILE A 10 -30.17 20.90 -3.76
C ILE A 10 -30.18 19.37 -3.53
N PRO A 11 -31.29 18.69 -3.85
CA PRO A 11 -31.51 17.29 -3.53
C PRO A 11 -30.83 16.35 -4.53
N VAL A 12 -30.41 15.17 -4.05
CA VAL A 12 -29.61 14.18 -4.82
C VAL A 12 -30.42 12.92 -5.20
N ASN A 13 -31.73 12.87 -4.94
CA ASN A 13 -32.57 11.70 -5.24
C ASN A 13 -33.19 11.77 -6.66
N PRO A 14 -33.04 10.75 -7.53
CA PRO A 14 -33.79 10.67 -8.80
C PRO A 14 -35.32 10.55 -8.64
N GLU A 15 -35.82 10.21 -7.44
CA GLU A 15 -37.25 10.24 -7.09
C GLU A 15 -37.67 11.58 -6.45
N TYR A 16 -37.04 12.68 -6.85
CA TYR A 16 -37.34 14.00 -6.34
C TYR A 16 -38.78 14.42 -6.67
N SER A 17 -39.63 14.48 -5.64
CA SER A 17 -40.96 15.08 -5.72
C SER A 17 -40.88 16.55 -5.29
N TRP A 18 -41.33 17.45 -6.18
CA TRP A 18 -41.39 18.90 -5.93
C TRP A 18 -42.45 19.30 -4.88
N ASP A 19 -43.31 18.36 -4.50
CA ASP A 19 -44.46 18.60 -3.62
C ASP A 19 -44.16 18.32 -2.12
N GLU A 20 -42.96 17.80 -1.81
CA GLU A 20 -42.55 17.49 -0.44
C GLU A 20 -41.63 18.56 0.16
N ALA A 21 -41.73 18.73 1.48
CA ALA A 21 -40.89 19.69 2.19
C ALA A 21 -39.41 19.25 2.17
N PRO A 22 -38.45 20.18 1.97
CA PRO A 22 -37.01 19.84 1.94
C PRO A 22 -36.51 19.09 3.18
N GLU A 23 -37.22 19.25 4.30
CA GLU A 23 -36.88 18.68 5.60
C GLU A 23 -37.15 17.16 5.66
N THR A 24 -37.95 16.62 4.75
CA THR A 24 -38.28 15.18 4.67
C THR A 24 -37.43 14.43 3.65
N GLN A 25 -36.58 15.12 2.89
CA GLN A 25 -35.76 14.54 1.83
C GLN A 25 -34.28 14.51 2.24
N ALA A 26 -33.73 13.31 2.45
CA ALA A 26 -32.52 13.08 3.24
C ALA A 26 -31.18 13.42 2.58
N ASP A 27 -31.12 13.91 1.33
CA ASP A 27 -29.84 14.08 0.63
C ASP A 27 -29.70 15.48 0.03
N TYR A 28 -29.17 16.42 0.81
CA TYR A 28 -28.75 17.75 0.35
C TYR A 28 -27.23 17.90 0.51
N VAL A 29 -26.51 18.24 -0.58
CA VAL A 29 -25.05 18.49 -0.53
C VAL A 29 -24.75 19.95 -0.89
N ASN A 30 -24.14 20.66 0.06
CA ASN A 30 -23.67 22.04 -0.12
C ASN A 30 -22.46 22.06 -1.08
N PRO A 31 -22.48 22.86 -2.18
CA PRO A 31 -21.38 22.91 -3.14
C PRO A 31 -20.05 23.42 -2.54
N VAL A 32 -20.11 24.27 -1.52
CA VAL A 32 -18.91 24.72 -0.79
C VAL A 32 -18.30 23.58 0.01
N GLU A 33 -19.13 22.78 0.68
CA GLU A 33 -18.66 21.58 1.40
C GLU A 33 -18.11 20.52 0.44
N ALA A 34 -18.74 20.33 -0.72
CA ALA A 34 -18.23 19.43 -1.76
C ALA A 34 -16.87 19.90 -2.32
N ALA A 35 -16.69 21.21 -2.53
CA ALA A 35 -15.41 21.78 -2.95
C ALA A 35 -14.32 21.62 -1.88
N ASN A 36 -14.65 21.84 -0.60
CA ASN A 36 -13.72 21.61 0.51
C ASN A 36 -13.33 20.12 0.60
N LYS A 37 -14.30 19.20 0.50
CA LYS A 37 -14.03 17.75 0.47
C LYS A 37 -13.13 17.36 -0.70
N LEU A 38 -13.29 17.96 -1.88
CA LEU A 38 -12.40 17.73 -3.02
C LEU A 38 -10.96 18.16 -2.71
N MET A 39 -10.79 19.30 -2.04
CA MET A 39 -9.47 19.78 -1.62
C MET A 39 -8.85 18.84 -0.58
N ASP A 40 -9.64 18.35 0.37
CA ASP A 40 -9.19 17.36 1.36
C ASP A 40 -8.76 16.05 0.72
N TYR A 41 -9.53 15.53 -0.24
CA TYR A 41 -9.15 14.33 -1.01
C TYR A 41 -7.89 14.55 -1.85
N SER A 42 -7.72 15.73 -2.44
CA SER A 42 -6.50 16.07 -3.18
C SER A 42 -5.27 16.05 -2.27
N ASN A 43 -5.38 16.66 -1.08
CA ASN A 43 -4.31 16.64 -0.07
C ASN A 43 -4.02 15.21 0.42
N ALA A 44 -5.05 14.43 0.70
CA ALA A 44 -4.92 13.03 1.12
C ALA A 44 -4.26 12.17 0.02
N TYR A 45 -4.61 12.40 -1.25
CA TYR A 45 -4.00 11.71 -2.38
C TYR A 45 -2.50 12.00 -2.47
N VAL A 46 -2.11 13.27 -2.33
CA VAL A 46 -0.70 13.69 -2.31
C VAL A 46 0.05 13.04 -1.15
N GLU A 47 -0.55 13.03 0.05
CA GLU A 47 0.06 12.41 1.23
C GLU A 47 0.28 10.90 1.05
N VAL A 48 -0.76 10.17 0.62
CA VAL A 48 -0.65 8.72 0.37
C VAL A 48 0.39 8.44 -0.71
N THR A 49 0.43 9.24 -1.77
CA THR A 49 1.45 9.11 -2.83
C THR A 49 2.86 9.30 -2.27
N MET A 50 3.10 10.31 -1.43
CA MET A 50 4.40 10.50 -0.79
C MET A 50 4.79 9.34 0.13
N ARG A 51 3.83 8.76 0.85
CA ARG A 51 4.05 7.56 1.68
C ARG A 51 4.46 6.37 0.83
N ILE A 52 3.80 6.13 -0.30
CA ILE A 52 4.17 5.09 -1.28
C ILE A 52 5.58 5.31 -1.81
N VAL A 53 5.94 6.55 -2.18
CA VAL A 53 7.29 6.87 -2.66
C VAL A 53 8.35 6.54 -1.60
N ARG A 54 8.14 6.96 -0.35
CA ARG A 54 9.06 6.64 0.75
C ARG A 54 9.16 5.13 0.99
N ALA A 55 8.04 4.42 1.01
CA ALA A 55 8.02 2.98 1.18
C ALA A 55 8.77 2.24 0.05
N ASN A 56 8.65 2.71 -1.20
CA ASN A 56 9.43 2.18 -2.32
C ASN A 56 10.94 2.40 -2.14
N SER A 57 11.38 3.56 -1.64
CA SER A 57 12.79 3.80 -1.32
C SER A 57 13.30 2.83 -0.24
N THR A 58 12.52 2.65 0.84
CA THR A 58 12.84 1.67 1.89
C THR A 58 12.88 0.24 1.35
N LEU A 59 11.97 -0.12 0.44
CA LEU A 59 11.95 -1.44 -0.20
C LEU A 59 13.24 -1.71 -0.99
N VAL A 60 13.77 -0.71 -1.69
CA VAL A 60 15.04 -0.84 -2.42
C VAL A 60 16.20 -1.12 -1.46
N GLU A 61 16.28 -0.38 -0.35
CA GLU A 61 17.29 -0.58 0.68
C GLU A 61 17.18 -1.96 1.33
N GLN A 62 15.98 -2.38 1.70
CA GLN A 62 15.71 -3.71 2.28
C GLN A 62 16.07 -4.84 1.32
N ARG A 63 15.76 -4.72 0.02
CA ARG A 63 16.16 -5.71 -0.99
C ARG A 63 17.68 -5.78 -1.16
N ALA A 64 18.38 -4.66 -1.05
CA ALA A 64 19.84 -4.64 -1.08
C ALA A 64 20.43 -5.35 0.16
N ALA A 65 19.88 -5.08 1.35
CA ALA A 65 20.27 -5.76 2.59
C ALA A 65 20.00 -7.27 2.52
N LEU A 66 18.82 -7.68 2.05
CA LEU A 66 18.49 -9.09 1.83
C LEU A 66 19.52 -9.78 0.92
N LYS A 67 19.86 -9.15 -0.21
CA LYS A 67 20.86 -9.68 -1.14
C LYS A 67 22.25 -9.82 -0.49
N GLU A 68 22.62 -8.90 0.39
CA GLU A 68 23.87 -8.97 1.14
C GLU A 68 23.88 -10.16 2.11
N VAL A 69 22.80 -10.35 2.88
CA VAL A 69 22.65 -11.48 3.81
C VAL A 69 22.64 -12.81 3.06
N GLU A 70 21.90 -12.92 1.96
CA GLU A 70 21.91 -14.11 1.09
C GLU A 70 23.32 -14.40 0.55
N THR A 71 24.07 -13.37 0.17
CA THR A 71 25.45 -13.54 -0.29
C THR A 71 26.35 -14.05 0.82
N ARG A 72 26.21 -13.53 2.06
CA ARG A 72 26.93 -14.04 3.23
C ARG A 72 26.59 -15.51 3.51
N TYR A 73 25.32 -15.88 3.39
CA TYR A 73 24.83 -17.25 3.57
C TYR A 73 25.45 -18.21 2.57
N VAL A 74 25.39 -17.87 1.29
CA VAL A 74 25.99 -18.68 0.21
C VAL A 74 27.50 -18.83 0.40
N ARG A 75 28.20 -17.78 0.84
CA ARG A 75 29.64 -17.84 1.14
C ARG A 75 29.95 -18.77 2.30
N LEU A 76 29.19 -18.69 3.40
CA LEU A 76 29.36 -19.57 4.55
C LEU A 76 29.10 -21.03 4.17
N ARG A 77 28.00 -21.30 3.48
CA ARG A 77 27.65 -22.61 2.93
C ARG A 77 28.75 -23.17 2.03
N SER A 78 29.29 -22.35 1.13
CA SER A 78 30.38 -22.76 0.24
C SER A 78 31.68 -23.06 0.98
N ARG A 79 31.99 -22.32 2.06
CA ARG A 79 33.15 -22.60 2.93
C ARG A 79 32.99 -23.94 3.63
N LEU A 80 31.80 -24.23 4.16
CA LEU A 80 31.49 -25.51 4.81
C LEU A 80 31.63 -26.67 3.81
N LEU A 81 31.06 -26.58 2.61
CA LEU A 81 31.19 -27.62 1.58
C LEU A 81 32.62 -27.85 1.11
N ARG A 82 33.47 -26.82 1.11
CA ARG A 82 34.90 -26.95 0.75
C ARG A 82 35.69 -27.65 1.85
N GLN A 83 35.40 -27.36 3.11
CA GLN A 83 36.08 -27.96 4.25
C GLN A 83 35.58 -29.37 4.53
N PHE A 84 34.29 -29.62 4.27
CA PHE A 84 33.58 -30.87 4.51
C PHE A 84 32.82 -31.26 3.24
N PRO A 85 33.50 -31.86 2.25
CA PRO A 85 32.82 -32.32 1.05
C PRO A 85 31.87 -33.46 1.40
N PRO A 86 30.65 -33.46 0.84
CA PRO A 86 29.70 -34.55 1.06
C PRO A 86 30.29 -35.89 0.61
N PRO A 87 29.96 -37.01 1.28
CA PRO A 87 30.37 -38.34 0.82
C PRO A 87 29.88 -38.57 -0.62
N THR A 88 30.65 -39.33 -1.40
CA THR A 88 30.44 -39.58 -2.85
C THR A 88 29.11 -40.24 -3.25
N ALA A 89 28.21 -40.50 -2.29
CA ALA A 89 26.87 -40.97 -2.60
C ALA A 89 26.03 -39.83 -3.19
N ASP A 90 25.46 -40.10 -4.36
CA ASP A 90 24.60 -39.29 -5.21
C ASP A 90 23.57 -38.42 -4.44
N ARG A 91 24.02 -37.32 -3.81
CA ARG A 91 23.16 -36.42 -3.03
C ARG A 91 22.41 -35.49 -3.97
N LYS A 92 21.38 -36.03 -4.62
CA LYS A 92 20.43 -35.27 -5.44
C LYS A 92 19.31 -34.60 -4.63
N SER A 93 19.20 -34.88 -3.33
CA SER A 93 18.21 -34.25 -2.46
C SER A 93 18.82 -33.04 -1.74
N ASN A 94 18.32 -31.84 -2.05
CA ASN A 94 18.70 -30.59 -1.36
C ASN A 94 18.50 -30.71 0.16
N ALA A 95 17.44 -31.38 0.62
CA ALA A 95 17.17 -31.58 2.04
C ALA A 95 18.27 -32.38 2.75
N LEU A 96 18.87 -33.38 2.09
CA LEU A 96 19.98 -34.15 2.66
C LEU A 96 21.30 -33.36 2.68
N LEU A 97 21.45 -32.43 1.73
CA LEU A 97 22.61 -31.54 1.69
C LEU A 97 22.52 -30.50 2.82
N ASP A 98 21.33 -29.95 3.05
CA ASP A 98 21.09 -28.96 4.11
C ASP A 98 21.23 -29.61 5.49
N ALA A 99 20.63 -30.78 5.73
CA ALA A 99 20.81 -31.52 6.99
C ALA A 99 22.28 -31.90 7.28
N TYR A 100 23.08 -32.14 6.24
CA TYR A 100 24.52 -32.36 6.40
C TYR A 100 25.26 -31.09 6.77
N LEU A 101 24.90 -29.97 6.15
CA LEU A 101 25.50 -28.67 6.43
C LEU A 101 25.23 -28.24 7.87
N ASP A 102 23.98 -28.37 8.33
CA ASP A 102 23.59 -28.05 9.71
C ASP A 102 24.41 -28.88 10.71
N ARG A 103 24.54 -30.18 10.44
CA ARG A 103 25.36 -31.06 11.25
C ARG A 103 26.84 -30.65 11.27
N THR A 104 27.42 -30.34 10.10
CA THR A 104 28.82 -29.91 10.02
C THR A 104 29.06 -28.54 10.67
N ALA A 105 28.09 -27.63 10.60
CA ALA A 105 28.14 -26.35 11.28
C ALA A 105 28.10 -26.53 12.81
N PHE A 106 27.21 -27.39 13.30
CA PHE A 106 27.12 -27.75 14.71
C PHE A 106 28.42 -28.40 15.22
N GLU A 107 28.98 -29.36 14.49
CA GLU A 107 30.25 -30.04 14.83
C GLU A 107 31.46 -29.07 14.89
N GLN A 108 31.36 -27.88 14.29
CA GLN A 108 32.42 -26.85 14.27
C GLN A 108 32.15 -25.66 15.20
N ASN A 109 31.13 -25.72 16.08
CA ASN A 109 30.65 -24.56 16.85
C ASN A 109 30.30 -23.35 15.96
N MET A 110 29.95 -23.57 14.69
CA MET A 110 29.42 -22.56 13.77
C MET A 110 27.91 -22.68 13.59
N GLY A 111 27.26 -23.60 14.33
CA GLY A 111 25.80 -23.79 14.28
C GLY A 111 25.06 -22.52 14.68
N ASP A 112 25.52 -21.83 15.72
CA ASP A 112 24.92 -20.57 16.17
C ASP A 112 25.06 -19.46 15.11
N ASP A 113 26.23 -19.34 14.47
CA ASP A 113 26.47 -18.37 13.39
C ASP A 113 25.63 -18.68 12.14
N TYR A 114 25.46 -19.96 11.82
CA TYR A 114 24.67 -20.41 10.68
C TYR A 114 23.18 -20.17 10.90
N GLN A 115 22.67 -20.53 12.09
CA GLN A 115 21.28 -20.29 12.49
C GLN A 115 20.98 -18.79 12.56
N ALA A 116 21.86 -17.99 13.18
CA ALA A 116 21.69 -16.55 13.28
C ALA A 116 21.59 -15.88 11.89
N LEU A 117 22.34 -16.39 10.91
CA LEU A 117 22.32 -15.85 9.55
C LEU A 117 21.10 -16.33 8.74
N GLU A 118 20.59 -17.52 9.01
CA GLU A 118 19.31 -18.00 8.49
C GLU A 118 18.14 -17.16 9.05
N ASP A 119 18.15 -16.90 10.35
CA ASP A 119 17.17 -16.05 11.02
C ASP A 119 17.24 -14.60 10.49
N GLU A 120 18.45 -14.06 10.29
CA GLU A 120 18.67 -12.73 9.67
C GLU A 120 18.10 -12.68 8.24
N CYS A 121 18.30 -13.75 7.46
CA CYS A 121 17.77 -13.86 6.11
C CYS A 121 16.24 -13.93 6.11
N GLN A 122 15.65 -14.70 7.02
CA GLN A 122 14.20 -14.82 7.12
C GLN A 122 13.56 -13.50 7.58
N ALA A 123 14.13 -12.85 8.59
CA ALA A 123 13.67 -11.54 9.07
C ALA A 123 13.75 -10.47 7.96
N ALA A 124 14.81 -10.48 7.14
CA ALA A 124 14.94 -9.57 6.00
C ALA A 124 13.87 -9.83 4.92
N LYS A 125 13.53 -11.10 4.64
CA LYS A 125 12.43 -11.45 3.73
C LYS A 125 11.09 -10.96 4.24
N ASP A 126 10.79 -11.23 5.51
CA ASP A 126 9.54 -10.82 6.15
C ASP A 126 9.39 -9.29 6.12
N ALA A 127 10.47 -8.55 6.34
CA ALA A 127 10.49 -7.10 6.25
C ALA A 127 10.21 -6.58 4.83
N VAL A 128 10.81 -7.19 3.81
CA VAL A 128 10.53 -6.87 2.40
C VAL A 128 9.06 -7.12 2.08
N GLU A 129 8.51 -8.28 2.43
CA GLU A 129 7.10 -8.61 2.19
C GLU A 129 6.14 -7.64 2.90
N ALA A 130 6.44 -7.27 4.15
CA ALA A 130 5.63 -6.32 4.90
C ALA A 130 5.58 -4.95 4.19
N THR A 131 6.72 -4.47 3.69
CA THR A 131 6.81 -3.21 2.95
C THR A 131 6.06 -3.28 1.62
N GLU A 132 6.15 -4.40 0.89
CA GLU A 132 5.39 -4.62 -0.35
C GLU A 132 3.87 -4.59 -0.11
N ARG A 133 3.39 -5.25 0.95
CA ARG A 133 1.98 -5.20 1.35
C ARG A 133 1.54 -3.77 1.69
N ALA A 134 2.37 -3.01 2.40
CA ALA A 134 2.08 -1.62 2.73
C ALA A 134 2.00 -0.72 1.48
N ILE A 135 2.90 -0.91 0.51
CA ILE A 135 2.88 -0.21 -0.77
C ILE A 135 1.57 -0.52 -1.51
N GLU A 136 1.18 -1.79 -1.57
CA GLU A 136 -0.03 -2.21 -2.28
C GLU A 136 -1.30 -1.65 -1.63
N SER A 137 -1.39 -1.70 -0.30
CA SER A 137 -2.47 -1.04 0.45
C SER A 137 -2.51 0.47 0.19
N GLY A 138 -1.35 1.13 0.14
CA GLY A 138 -1.25 2.54 -0.22
C GLY A 138 -1.79 2.84 -1.62
N LYS A 139 -1.48 2.01 -2.62
CA LYS A 139 -2.02 2.17 -3.99
C LYS A 139 -3.54 2.03 -4.03
N GLN A 140 -4.10 1.05 -3.32
CA GLN A 140 -5.54 0.88 -3.22
C GLN A 140 -6.21 2.10 -2.60
N MET A 141 -5.62 2.66 -1.53
CA MET A 141 -6.10 3.88 -0.90
C MET A 141 -6.04 5.09 -1.85
N ALA A 142 -4.93 5.25 -2.58
CA ALA A 142 -4.79 6.31 -3.58
C ALA A 142 -5.84 6.19 -4.70
N PHE A 143 -6.13 4.96 -5.15
CA PHE A 143 -7.17 4.70 -6.14
C PHE A 143 -8.55 5.11 -5.62
N LEU A 144 -8.92 4.69 -4.41
CA LEU A 144 -10.21 5.06 -3.81
C LEU A 144 -10.37 6.57 -3.65
N ILE A 145 -9.33 7.26 -3.17
CA ILE A 145 -9.34 8.72 -3.01
C ILE A 145 -9.54 9.40 -4.37
N LYS A 146 -8.85 8.91 -5.41
CA LYS A 146 -8.99 9.44 -6.78
C LYS A 146 -10.42 9.28 -7.28
N THR A 147 -11.00 8.07 -7.17
CA THR A 147 -12.37 7.79 -7.60
C THR A 147 -13.40 8.66 -6.86
N LEU A 148 -13.24 8.83 -5.54
CA LEU A 148 -14.09 9.74 -4.76
C LEU A 148 -13.98 11.20 -5.23
N GLY A 149 -12.77 11.66 -5.52
CA GLY A 149 -12.53 12.99 -6.08
C GLY A 149 -13.23 13.18 -7.44
N GLU A 150 -13.14 12.19 -8.33
CA GLU A 150 -13.80 12.21 -9.66
C GLU A 150 -15.33 12.27 -9.54
N HIS A 151 -15.91 11.51 -8.61
CA HIS A 151 -17.36 11.57 -8.32
C HIS A 151 -17.80 12.95 -7.84
N ILE A 152 -17.05 13.56 -6.92
CA ILE A 152 -17.35 14.91 -6.42
C ILE A 152 -17.21 15.95 -7.54
N GLN A 153 -16.17 15.83 -8.37
CA GLN A 153 -15.98 16.75 -9.51
C GLN A 153 -17.12 16.63 -10.53
N THR A 154 -17.60 15.40 -10.78
CA THR A 154 -18.75 15.14 -11.65
C THR A 154 -20.02 15.79 -11.08
N PHE A 155 -20.26 15.62 -9.78
CA PHE A 155 -21.36 16.28 -9.07
C PHE A 155 -21.27 17.81 -9.22
N LEU A 156 -20.13 18.42 -8.92
CA LEU A 156 -19.95 19.87 -9.05
C LEU A 156 -20.15 20.38 -10.49
N SER A 157 -19.74 19.61 -11.49
CA SER A 157 -19.92 19.95 -12.91
C SER A 157 -21.39 19.94 -13.32
N PHE A 158 -22.14 18.93 -12.88
CA PHE A 158 -23.60 18.87 -13.06
C PHE A 158 -24.29 20.09 -12.43
N ARG A 159 -23.93 20.44 -11.19
CA ARG A 159 -24.46 21.62 -10.48
C ARG A 159 -24.21 22.92 -11.24
N LYS A 160 -23.00 23.09 -11.79
CA LYS A 160 -22.65 24.27 -12.60
C LYS A 160 -23.54 24.37 -13.85
N HIS A 161 -23.85 23.23 -14.48
CA HIS A 161 -24.72 23.20 -15.65
C HIS A 161 -26.17 23.58 -15.32
N GLU A 162 -26.74 23.05 -14.23
CA GLU A 162 -28.10 23.40 -13.77
C GLU A 162 -28.25 24.90 -13.47
N VAL A 163 -27.28 25.48 -12.75
CA VAL A 163 -27.30 26.92 -12.42
C VAL A 163 -27.25 27.77 -13.69
N ASN A 164 -26.48 27.35 -14.70
CA ASN A 164 -26.40 28.06 -15.97
C ASN A 164 -27.72 27.97 -16.76
N LEU A 165 -28.42 26.83 -16.71
CA LEU A 165 -29.75 26.67 -17.31
C LEU A 165 -30.78 27.59 -16.64
N MET A 166 -30.80 27.65 -15.30
CA MET A 166 -31.72 28.51 -14.54
C MET A 166 -31.46 30.02 -14.71
N ARG A 167 -30.25 30.41 -15.12
CA ARG A 167 -29.89 31.82 -15.42
C ARG A 167 -30.13 32.23 -16.88
N GLY A 168 -30.45 31.27 -17.75
CA GLY A 168 -30.62 31.47 -19.19
C GLY A 168 -32.06 31.71 -19.66
N THR A 169 -33.02 31.82 -18.75
CA THR A 169 -34.43 32.21 -18.96
C THR A 169 -34.73 33.48 -18.20
#